data_AF-A0A967E1D6-F1
#
_entry.id   AF-A0A967E1D6-F1
#
_cell.length_a   1.000
_cell.length_b   1.000
_cell.length_c   1.000
_cell.angle_alpha   90.00
_cell.angle_beta   90.00
_cell.angle_gamma   90.00
#
_symmetry.space_group_name_H-M   'P 1'
#
loop_
_entity.id
_entity.type
_entity.pdbx_description
1 polymer ?
#
loop_
_entity_poly.entity_id
_entity_poly.type
_entity_poly.pdbx_seq_one_letter_code
_entity_poly.pdbx_strand_id
1 'polypeptide(L)'
;MRNKSLLFLLIIFITATSLSSCGFTFKTILGLKNPKVQTNEEIQKATEKLNFSPENELDFMYVKQEQDSTYYHIMLSSLDGDLYFFDADGNRKCYAGAESCVASQFVDLKEDFIKQVHDCDLSEADFGFKFTHLSDFINETEDLYGEPIKLENLPETDYYFVYHWSKFAGRNKGKREDYEWTVERLDELGISYTVLRVNTDLRTDWGFKKGKKTSLRMKIQKDEDGGRSAELNLGKLPKKSL
;
A
#
# COMPACT_ATOMS: atom_id res chain seq x y z
N MET A 1 -53.86 26.27 22.42
CA MET A 1 -53.21 25.63 21.25
C MET A 1 -51.69 25.82 21.21
N ARG A 2 -50.98 25.83 22.36
CA ARG A 2 -49.55 26.21 22.43
C ARG A 2 -48.56 25.04 22.63
N ASN A 3 -49.04 23.83 22.96
CA ASN A 3 -48.19 22.66 23.23
C ASN A 3 -47.94 21.72 22.04
N LYS A 4 -48.75 21.77 20.97
CA LYS A 4 -48.59 20.85 19.84
C LYS A 4 -47.37 21.20 18.97
N SER A 5 -47.01 22.48 18.89
CA SER A 5 -45.85 22.95 18.12
C SER A 5 -44.52 22.58 18.78
N LEU A 6 -44.45 22.64 20.12
CA LEU A 6 -43.25 22.27 20.88
C LEU A 6 -42.96 20.77 20.78
N LEU A 7 -44.01 19.94 20.86
CA LEU A 7 -43.89 18.49 20.71
C LEU A 7 -43.42 18.09 19.29
N PHE A 8 -43.90 18.80 18.27
CA PHE A 8 -43.50 18.54 16.88
C PHE A 8 -42.03 18.89 16.63
N LEU A 9 -41.55 20.00 17.19
CA LEU A 9 -40.13 20.39 17.12
C LEU A 9 -39.22 19.41 17.89
N LEU A 10 -39.67 18.90 19.03
CA LEU A 10 -38.91 17.91 19.80
C LEU A 10 -38.79 16.57 19.04
N ILE A 11 -39.87 16.13 18.38
CA ILE A 11 -39.86 14.91 17.57
C ILE A 11 -38.92 15.06 16.37
N ILE A 12 -38.92 16.22 15.69
CA ILE A 12 -37.98 16.50 14.58
C ILE A 12 -36.53 16.51 15.07
N PHE A 13 -36.26 17.06 16.27
CA PHE A 13 -34.92 17.10 16.84
C PHE A 13 -34.43 15.70 17.24
N ILE A 14 -35.31 14.86 17.81
CA ILE A 14 -34.99 13.47 18.16
C ILE A 14 -34.81 12.62 16.91
N THR A 15 -35.64 12.76 15.87
CA THR A 15 -35.47 12.01 14.62
C THR A 15 -34.23 12.44 13.83
N ALA A 16 -33.89 13.74 13.83
CA ALA A 16 -32.67 14.27 13.21
C ALA A 16 -31.39 13.79 13.93
N THR A 17 -31.44 13.59 15.25
CA THR A 17 -30.30 13.07 16.04
C THR A 17 -30.22 11.53 16.04
N SER A 18 -31.32 10.82 15.78
CA SER A 18 -31.31 9.35 15.63
C SER A 18 -30.96 8.87 14.21
N LEU A 19 -31.01 9.75 13.20
CA LEU A 19 -30.63 9.43 11.81
C LEU A 19 -29.18 9.80 11.46
N SER A 20 -28.45 10.48 12.35
CA SER A 20 -27.00 10.62 12.21
C SER A 20 -26.31 9.32 12.65
N SER A 21 -26.51 8.24 11.89
CA SER A 21 -25.55 7.15 11.90
C SER A 21 -24.24 7.73 11.36
N CYS A 22 -23.41 8.27 12.25
CA CYS A 22 -22.05 8.74 11.98
C CYS A 22 -21.09 7.60 11.58
N GLY A 23 -21.63 6.51 10.99
CA GLY A 23 -20.88 5.61 10.13
C GLY A 23 -20.62 6.28 8.78
N PHE A 24 -20.08 7.50 8.78
CA PHE A 24 -19.39 8.00 7.60
C PHE A 24 -18.32 6.96 7.31
N THR A 25 -18.49 6.20 6.22
CA THR A 25 -17.67 5.03 5.93
C THR A 25 -16.22 5.49 5.85
N PHE A 26 -15.43 5.20 6.89
CA PHE A 26 -14.06 5.67 7.08
C PHE A 26 -13.15 5.39 5.87
N LYS A 27 -13.48 4.34 5.09
CA LYS A 27 -12.89 4.03 3.79
C LYS A 27 -12.92 5.19 2.79
N THR A 28 -14.00 5.96 2.76
CA THR A 28 -14.16 7.10 1.83
C THR A 28 -13.18 8.23 2.16
N ILE A 29 -12.89 8.42 3.46
CA ILE A 29 -11.88 9.37 3.94
C ILE A 29 -10.49 8.89 3.54
N LEU A 30 -10.18 7.61 3.79
CA LEU A 30 -8.91 6.97 3.40
C LEU A 30 -8.79 6.72 1.89
N GLY A 31 -9.81 7.07 1.09
CA GLY A 31 -9.82 6.83 -0.36
C GLY A 31 -9.88 5.36 -0.79
N LEU A 32 -10.09 4.43 0.15
CA LEU A 32 -10.09 3.00 -0.10
C LEU A 32 -11.32 2.56 -0.89
N LYS A 33 -11.07 1.85 -1.98
CA LYS A 33 -12.08 1.24 -2.84
C LYS A 33 -12.02 -0.27 -2.70
N ASN A 34 -13.09 -0.94 -3.13
CA ASN A 34 -13.04 -2.39 -3.30
C ASN A 34 -12.03 -2.76 -4.40
N PRO A 35 -11.03 -3.61 -4.12
CA PRO A 35 -10.03 -4.02 -5.11
C PRO A 35 -10.72 -4.67 -6.31
N LYS A 36 -10.37 -4.20 -7.51
CA LYS A 36 -10.96 -4.62 -8.78
C LYS A 36 -9.90 -5.34 -9.59
N VAL A 37 -10.25 -6.49 -10.17
CA VAL A 37 -9.38 -7.21 -11.10
C VAL A 37 -9.11 -6.36 -12.35
N GLN A 38 -7.83 -6.07 -12.60
CA GLN A 38 -7.31 -5.30 -13.72
C GLN A 38 -6.68 -6.21 -14.78
N THR A 39 -6.56 -5.73 -16.01
CA THR A 39 -5.59 -6.27 -16.98
C THR A 39 -4.24 -5.56 -16.86
N ASN A 40 -3.18 -6.16 -17.43
CA ASN A 40 -1.84 -5.57 -17.39
C ASN A 40 -1.83 -4.20 -18.10
N GLU A 41 -2.58 -4.04 -19.20
CA GLU A 41 -2.70 -2.75 -19.88
C GLU A 41 -3.44 -1.69 -19.04
N GLU A 42 -4.37 -2.10 -18.18
CA GLU A 42 -5.02 -1.18 -17.23
C GLU A 42 -4.08 -0.75 -16.10
N ILE A 43 -3.10 -1.59 -15.75
CA ILE A 43 -2.04 -1.28 -14.76
C ILE A 43 -1.00 -0.37 -15.40
N GLN A 44 -0.46 -0.71 -16.57
CA GLN A 44 0.48 0.12 -17.35
C GLN A 44 -0.05 1.56 -17.52
N LYS A 45 -1.29 1.70 -18.01
CA LYS A 45 -1.95 3.01 -18.15
C LYS A 45 -2.16 3.74 -16.83
N ALA A 46 -2.24 3.03 -15.72
CA ALA A 46 -2.34 3.66 -14.41
C ALA A 46 -0.97 4.14 -13.94
N THR A 47 0.09 3.35 -14.14
CA THR A 47 1.48 3.73 -13.90
C THR A 47 1.86 5.00 -14.66
N GLU A 48 1.63 5.02 -15.98
CA GLU A 48 1.90 6.19 -16.84
C GLU A 48 1.22 7.46 -16.33
N LYS A 49 0.00 7.32 -15.78
CA LYS A 49 -0.78 8.46 -15.24
C LYS A 49 -0.27 8.98 -13.91
N LEU A 50 0.50 8.17 -13.17
CA LEU A 50 1.14 8.66 -11.96
C LEU A 50 2.28 9.63 -12.30
N ASN A 51 2.83 9.54 -13.52
CA ASN A 51 3.80 10.49 -14.09
C ASN A 51 4.97 10.75 -13.14
N PHE A 52 5.51 9.67 -12.59
CA PHE A 52 6.70 9.70 -11.77
C PHE A 52 7.97 9.81 -12.64
N SER A 53 9.12 10.13 -12.05
CA SER A 53 10.32 10.51 -12.79
C SER A 53 11.11 9.27 -13.25
N PRO A 54 11.44 9.11 -14.54
CA PRO A 54 11.97 7.85 -15.06
C PRO A 54 13.43 7.54 -14.70
N GLU A 55 14.20 8.47 -14.13
CA GLU A 55 15.67 8.32 -14.04
C GLU A 55 16.13 7.29 -13.00
N ASN A 56 15.43 7.12 -11.88
CA ASN A 56 15.79 6.21 -10.79
C ASN A 56 14.67 5.23 -10.43
N GLU A 57 13.77 4.97 -11.36
CA GLU A 57 12.52 4.27 -11.07
C GLU A 57 12.29 3.08 -11.99
N LEU A 58 11.97 1.94 -11.39
CA LEU A 58 11.60 0.73 -12.10
C LEU A 58 10.22 0.27 -11.64
N ASP A 59 9.40 -0.18 -12.59
CA ASP A 59 8.04 -0.65 -12.32
C ASP A 59 7.95 -2.17 -12.38
N PHE A 60 7.30 -2.72 -11.36
CA PHE A 60 7.15 -4.16 -11.15
C PHE A 60 5.69 -4.53 -10.92
N MET A 61 5.40 -5.80 -11.15
CA MET A 61 4.20 -6.49 -10.70
C MET A 61 4.59 -7.83 -10.08
N TYR A 62 3.78 -8.35 -9.17
CA TYR A 62 3.98 -9.72 -8.68
C TYR A 62 3.64 -10.76 -9.74
N VAL A 63 4.42 -11.84 -9.80
CA VAL A 63 4.09 -13.02 -10.62
C VAL A 63 2.85 -13.73 -10.05
N LYS A 64 2.26 -14.61 -10.87
CA LYS A 64 1.12 -15.44 -10.45
C LYS A 64 1.51 -16.33 -9.26
N GLN A 65 0.67 -16.33 -8.24
CA GLN A 65 0.83 -17.12 -7.01
C GLN A 65 -0.10 -18.34 -6.98
N GLU A 66 0.29 -19.37 -6.25
CA GLU A 66 -0.54 -20.58 -6.09
C GLU A 66 -1.59 -20.45 -4.98
N GLN A 67 -1.26 -19.73 -3.90
CA GLN A 67 -2.07 -19.66 -2.70
C GLN A 67 -2.90 -18.35 -2.62
N ASP A 68 -4.16 -18.48 -2.20
CA ASP A 68 -5.07 -17.33 -2.05
C ASP A 68 -4.62 -16.36 -0.97
N SER A 69 -4.04 -16.86 0.12
CA SER A 69 -3.44 -16.07 1.19
C SER A 69 -2.41 -15.09 0.64
N THR A 70 -1.52 -15.54 -0.25
CA THR A 70 -0.49 -14.69 -0.85
C THR A 70 -1.08 -13.53 -1.64
N TYR A 71 -2.15 -13.75 -2.41
CA TYR A 71 -2.83 -12.65 -3.12
C TYR A 71 -3.44 -11.62 -2.17
N TYR A 72 -3.94 -12.05 -1.00
CA TYR A 72 -4.43 -11.12 0.01
C TYR A 72 -3.28 -10.31 0.63
N HIS A 73 -2.14 -10.95 0.94
CA HIS A 73 -0.96 -10.24 1.45
C HIS A 73 -0.43 -9.22 0.45
N ILE A 74 -0.23 -9.63 -0.82
CA ILE A 74 0.19 -8.73 -1.90
C ILE A 74 -0.74 -7.53 -1.98
N MET A 75 -2.05 -7.77 -2.04
CA MET A 75 -3.02 -6.69 -2.16
C MET A 75 -2.93 -5.72 -0.97
N LEU A 76 -2.79 -6.23 0.25
CA LEU A 76 -2.74 -5.41 1.46
C LEU A 76 -1.44 -4.62 1.63
N SER A 77 -0.32 -5.01 0.99
CA SER A 77 0.95 -4.29 1.16
C SER A 77 0.90 -2.84 0.66
N SER A 78 0.02 -2.52 -0.30
CA SER A 78 -0.22 -1.12 -0.71
C SER A 78 -1.04 -0.26 0.27
N LEU A 79 -1.49 -0.83 1.39
CA LEU A 79 -2.19 -0.11 2.45
C LEU A 79 -1.26 0.38 3.57
N ASP A 80 -0.09 -0.24 3.71
CA ASP A 80 0.85 0.08 4.78
C ASP A 80 1.45 1.48 4.59
N GLY A 81 1.68 1.86 3.32
CA GLY A 81 2.35 3.12 3.01
C GLY A 81 3.85 3.10 3.31
N ASP A 82 4.36 1.90 3.60
CA ASP A 82 5.71 1.64 4.01
C ASP A 82 6.68 1.56 2.84
N LEU A 83 7.90 2.01 3.09
CA LEU A 83 9.05 1.81 2.23
C LEU A 83 9.96 0.78 2.87
N TYR A 84 10.14 -0.33 2.18
CA TYR A 84 11.14 -1.33 2.51
C TYR A 84 12.41 -1.01 1.73
N PHE A 85 13.59 -1.25 2.29
CA PHE A 85 14.81 -0.97 1.55
C PHE A 85 15.88 -2.02 1.79
N PHE A 86 16.73 -2.17 0.78
CA PHE A 86 17.84 -3.11 0.72
C PHE A 86 19.13 -2.35 0.46
N ASP A 87 20.24 -2.81 1.02
CA ASP A 87 21.55 -2.30 0.64
C ASP A 87 21.97 -2.79 -0.77
N ALA A 88 23.13 -2.31 -1.23
CA ALA A 88 23.73 -2.71 -2.49
C ALA A 88 23.99 -4.23 -2.61
N ASP A 89 24.21 -4.92 -1.48
CA ASP A 89 24.38 -6.37 -1.42
C ASP A 89 23.04 -7.13 -1.46
N GLY A 90 21.93 -6.39 -1.46
CA GLY A 90 20.58 -6.93 -1.51
C GLY A 90 20.06 -7.43 -0.17
N ASN A 91 20.64 -7.03 0.96
CA ASN A 91 20.17 -7.37 2.29
C ASN A 91 19.18 -6.32 2.79
N ARG A 92 18.04 -6.77 3.33
CA ARG A 92 17.02 -5.86 3.87
C ARG A 92 17.54 -5.09 5.07
N LYS A 93 17.27 -3.79 5.09
CA LYS A 93 17.68 -2.86 6.13
C LYS A 93 16.48 -2.22 6.82
N CYS A 94 16.71 -1.89 8.09
CA CYS A 94 15.76 -1.27 8.99
C CYS A 94 16.36 0.02 9.55
N TYR A 95 15.52 1.00 9.85
CA TYR A 95 15.95 2.31 10.35
C TYR A 95 15.45 2.53 11.78
N ALA A 96 16.36 2.91 12.69
CA ALA A 96 16.02 3.29 14.07
C ALA A 96 15.16 2.28 14.87
N GLY A 97 15.25 0.99 14.52
CA GLY A 97 14.51 -0.11 15.14
C GLY A 97 13.10 -0.30 14.58
N ALA A 98 12.73 0.46 13.55
CA ALA A 98 11.49 0.26 12.80
C ALA A 98 11.72 -0.67 11.61
N GLU A 99 10.82 -1.64 11.46
CA GLU A 99 10.84 -2.67 10.40
C GLU A 99 10.49 -2.10 9.01
N SER A 100 9.80 -0.96 9.02
CA SER A 100 9.41 -0.19 7.85
C SER A 100 9.57 1.30 8.09
N CYS A 101 9.80 2.03 6.99
CA CYS A 101 9.85 3.48 7.03
C CYS A 101 8.55 4.06 6.44
N VAL A 102 7.76 4.75 7.27
CA VAL A 102 6.78 5.71 6.75
C VAL A 102 7.52 6.98 6.38
N ALA A 103 7.08 7.58 5.28
CA ALA A 103 7.62 8.82 4.73
C ALA A 103 8.01 9.82 5.86
N SER A 104 7.10 10.16 6.78
CA SER A 104 7.36 11.13 7.86
C SER A 104 8.60 10.86 8.73
N GLN A 105 9.05 9.61 8.89
CA GLN A 105 10.28 9.30 9.62
C GLN A 105 11.53 9.80 8.91
N PHE A 106 11.43 10.05 7.60
CA PHE A 106 12.53 10.58 6.86
C PHE A 106 12.85 12.05 7.24
N VAL A 107 11.92 12.82 7.83
CA VAL A 107 12.08 14.25 8.17
C VAL A 107 13.24 14.52 9.16
N ASP A 108 13.61 13.54 9.97
CA ASP A 108 14.66 13.69 10.98
C ASP A 108 16.04 13.15 10.52
N LEU A 109 16.15 12.67 9.28
CA LEU A 109 17.30 11.87 8.79
C LEU A 109 18.63 12.59 8.50
N LYS A 110 18.64 13.92 8.45
CA LYS A 110 19.65 14.64 7.65
C LYS A 110 21.11 14.47 8.09
N GLU A 111 21.40 14.01 9.32
CA GLU A 111 22.80 13.86 9.78
C GLU A 111 23.23 12.42 10.11
N ASP A 112 22.30 11.46 10.26
CA ASP A 112 22.63 10.13 10.82
C ASP A 112 21.90 8.93 10.17
N PHE A 113 21.28 9.07 8.98
CA PHE A 113 20.59 7.95 8.31
C PHE A 113 21.45 6.68 8.28
N ILE A 114 22.65 6.76 7.70
CA ILE A 114 23.57 5.62 7.58
C ILE A 114 23.93 5.01 8.94
N LYS A 115 24.05 5.82 10.00
CA LYS A 115 24.44 5.32 11.34
C LYS A 115 23.31 4.56 12.04
N GLN A 116 22.06 4.80 11.63
CA GLN A 116 20.87 4.21 12.24
C GLN A 116 20.29 3.06 11.40
N VAL A 117 20.81 2.87 10.19
CA VAL A 117 20.53 1.71 9.34
C VAL A 117 21.24 0.47 9.90
N HIS A 118 20.50 -0.62 10.04
CA HIS A 118 21.00 -1.92 10.48
C HIS A 118 20.24 -3.04 9.77
N ASP A 119 20.75 -4.27 9.88
CA ASP A 119 20.05 -5.46 9.41
C ASP A 119 18.74 -5.62 10.19
N CYS A 120 17.65 -5.91 9.47
CA CYS A 120 16.36 -6.17 10.11
C CYS A 120 16.39 -7.46 10.92
N ASP A 121 15.96 -7.40 12.18
CA ASP A 121 15.66 -8.59 12.99
C ASP A 121 14.24 -9.06 12.68
N LEU A 122 14.10 -9.93 11.68
CA LEU A 122 12.80 -10.41 11.19
C LEU A 122 12.24 -11.57 12.03
N SER A 123 12.56 -11.58 13.33
CA SER A 123 12.01 -12.56 14.28
C SER A 123 10.50 -12.37 14.51
N GLU A 124 9.94 -11.21 14.15
CA GLU A 124 8.51 -10.97 14.02
C GLU A 124 8.16 -10.76 12.54
N ALA A 125 7.12 -11.45 12.07
CA ALA A 125 6.72 -11.39 10.67
C ALA A 125 6.01 -10.06 10.39
N ASP A 126 6.64 -9.19 9.60
CA ASP A 126 6.01 -7.99 9.04
C ASP A 126 4.67 -8.29 8.39
N PHE A 127 3.71 -7.39 8.57
CA PHE A 127 2.41 -7.46 7.93
C PHE A 127 2.49 -7.10 6.44
N GLY A 128 3.12 -7.95 5.61
CA GLY A 128 2.97 -7.88 4.15
C GLY A 128 4.23 -7.94 3.30
N PHE A 129 5.42 -7.73 3.89
CA PHE A 129 6.69 -7.84 3.16
C PHE A 129 7.65 -8.80 3.84
N LYS A 130 7.72 -10.02 3.31
CA LYS A 130 8.44 -11.17 3.91
C LYS A 130 9.92 -11.29 3.50
N PHE A 131 10.39 -10.44 2.58
CA PHE A 131 11.67 -10.69 1.90
C PHE A 131 12.83 -10.14 2.72
N THR A 132 13.79 -11.01 3.03
CA THR A 132 15.05 -10.63 3.68
C THR A 132 16.11 -10.24 2.65
N HIS A 133 16.01 -10.80 1.44
CA HIS A 133 16.92 -10.56 0.33
C HIS A 133 16.19 -10.04 -0.90
N LEU A 134 16.83 -9.10 -1.60
CA LEU A 134 16.30 -8.47 -2.80
C LEU A 134 16.12 -9.48 -3.94
N SER A 135 17.02 -10.47 -4.06
CA SER A 135 16.93 -11.54 -5.06
C SER A 135 15.63 -12.34 -4.94
N ASP A 136 15.21 -12.67 -3.73
CA ASP A 136 13.96 -13.41 -3.47
C ASP A 136 12.74 -12.57 -3.85
N PHE A 137 12.77 -11.28 -3.53
CA PHE A 137 11.74 -10.34 -3.96
C PHE A 137 11.66 -10.26 -5.49
N ILE A 138 12.80 -10.07 -6.17
CA ILE A 138 12.86 -9.96 -7.63
C ILE A 138 12.32 -11.23 -8.30
N ASN A 139 12.63 -12.41 -7.78
CA ASN A 139 12.12 -13.69 -8.30
C ASN A 139 10.59 -13.85 -8.17
N GLU A 140 9.95 -13.14 -7.25
CA GLU A 140 8.48 -13.11 -7.12
C GLU A 140 7.83 -11.95 -7.90
N THR A 141 8.62 -11.24 -8.72
CA THR A 141 8.15 -10.11 -9.53
C THR A 141 8.54 -10.24 -11.01
N GLU A 142 7.86 -9.44 -11.83
CA GLU A 142 8.06 -9.29 -13.25
C GLU A 142 7.90 -7.80 -13.59
N ASP A 143 8.37 -7.40 -14.77
CA ASP A 143 8.17 -6.03 -15.26
C ASP A 143 6.70 -5.75 -15.61
N LEU A 144 6.40 -4.53 -16.04
CA LEU A 144 5.04 -4.16 -16.47
C LEU A 144 4.54 -4.93 -17.70
N TYR A 145 5.43 -5.55 -18.47
CA TYR A 145 5.12 -6.33 -19.67
C TYR A 145 4.98 -7.83 -19.37
N GLY A 146 5.27 -8.26 -18.14
CA GLY A 146 5.21 -9.65 -17.71
C GLY A 146 6.50 -10.42 -17.98
N GLU A 147 7.61 -9.72 -18.24
CA GLU A 147 8.91 -10.33 -18.44
C GLU A 147 9.64 -10.49 -17.09
N PRO A 148 10.32 -11.63 -16.87
CA PRO A 148 11.12 -11.83 -15.67
C PRO A 148 12.24 -10.79 -15.56
N ILE A 149 12.42 -10.23 -14.37
CA ILE A 149 13.53 -9.33 -14.08
C ILE A 149 14.64 -10.12 -13.39
N LYS A 150 15.88 -9.75 -13.69
CA LYS A 150 17.05 -10.28 -13.01
C LYS A 150 17.72 -9.18 -12.22
N LEU A 151 18.30 -9.55 -11.08
CA LEU A 151 19.05 -8.63 -10.22
C LEU A 151 20.17 -7.91 -10.98
N GLU A 152 20.87 -8.63 -11.87
CA GLU A 152 21.93 -8.10 -12.73
C GLU A 152 21.48 -7.00 -13.72
N ASN A 153 20.17 -6.84 -13.94
CA ASN A 153 19.61 -5.81 -14.79
C ASN A 153 19.22 -4.54 -14.02
N LEU A 154 19.30 -4.55 -12.68
CA LEU A 154 19.00 -3.36 -11.88
C LEU A 154 20.18 -2.38 -11.93
N PRO A 155 19.93 -1.05 -11.88
CA PRO A 155 20.99 -0.07 -11.73
C PRO A 155 21.83 -0.32 -10.48
N GLU A 156 23.15 -0.14 -10.57
CA GLU A 156 24.03 -0.18 -9.41
C GLU A 156 23.79 1.06 -8.55
N THR A 157 23.52 0.84 -7.27
CA THR A 157 23.13 1.91 -6.35
C THR A 157 23.42 1.52 -4.90
N ASP A 158 23.48 2.50 -3.98
CA ASP A 158 23.75 2.24 -2.56
C ASP A 158 22.56 1.53 -1.90
N TYR A 159 21.33 1.88 -2.31
CA TYR A 159 20.10 1.32 -1.76
C TYR A 159 18.99 1.14 -2.79
N TYR A 160 18.26 0.03 -2.67
CA TYR A 160 17.02 -0.22 -3.40
C TYR A 160 15.82 -0.01 -2.48
N PHE A 161 14.89 0.86 -2.84
CA PHE A 161 13.66 1.11 -2.08
C PHE A 161 12.47 0.47 -2.77
N VAL A 162 11.69 -0.34 -2.07
CA VAL A 162 10.46 -0.96 -2.57
C VAL A 162 9.26 -0.14 -2.12
N TYR A 163 8.51 0.35 -3.10
CA TYR A 163 7.28 1.13 -2.88
C TYR A 163 6.07 0.38 -3.45
N HIS A 164 5.17 -0.09 -2.59
CA HIS A 164 3.94 -0.76 -3.02
C HIS A 164 2.83 0.24 -3.30
N TRP A 165 2.14 0.04 -4.42
CA TRP A 165 0.96 0.83 -4.76
C TRP A 165 -0.12 -0.03 -5.39
N SER A 166 -1.35 0.47 -5.38
CA SER A 166 -2.50 -0.13 -6.07
C SER A 166 -3.46 0.93 -6.55
N LYS A 167 -4.43 0.61 -7.40
CA LYS A 167 -5.49 1.55 -7.82
C LYS A 167 -6.62 1.67 -6.79
N PHE A 168 -6.72 0.71 -5.87
CA PHE A 168 -7.81 0.64 -4.90
C PHE A 168 -7.46 1.30 -3.54
N ALA A 169 -6.18 1.33 -3.15
CA ALA A 169 -5.70 2.10 -2.02
C ALA A 169 -5.60 3.58 -2.41
N GLY A 170 -5.88 4.53 -1.51
CA GLY A 170 -5.62 5.97 -1.72
C GLY A 170 -6.28 6.65 -2.95
N ARG A 171 -6.15 7.98 -3.01
CA ARG A 171 -6.48 8.76 -4.22
C ARG A 171 -5.21 8.92 -5.06
N ASN A 172 -5.34 8.97 -6.40
CA ASN A 172 -4.17 9.12 -7.28
C ASN A 172 -3.32 10.35 -6.92
N LYS A 173 -3.97 11.48 -6.62
CA LYS A 173 -3.28 12.69 -6.17
C LYS A 173 -2.50 12.46 -4.87
N GLY A 174 -3.12 11.82 -3.87
CA GLY A 174 -2.46 11.51 -2.60
C GLY A 174 -1.24 10.60 -2.78
N LYS A 175 -1.36 9.51 -3.54
CA LYS A 175 -0.20 8.64 -3.84
C LYS A 175 0.95 9.38 -4.48
N ARG A 176 0.62 10.28 -5.42
CA ARG A 176 1.65 11.04 -6.10
C ARG A 176 2.35 11.99 -5.14
N GLU A 177 1.60 12.69 -4.31
CA GLU A 177 2.14 13.56 -3.27
C GLU A 177 2.98 12.78 -2.26
N ASP A 178 2.50 11.64 -1.75
CA ASP A 178 3.21 10.78 -0.80
C ASP A 178 4.53 10.25 -1.39
N TYR A 179 4.50 9.87 -2.68
CA TYR A 179 5.67 9.40 -3.41
C TYR A 179 6.66 10.53 -3.74
N GLU A 180 6.19 11.66 -4.29
CA GLU A 180 7.02 12.83 -4.59
C GLU A 180 7.73 13.31 -3.32
N TRP A 181 7.01 13.35 -2.21
CA TRP A 181 7.55 13.68 -0.90
C TRP A 181 8.61 12.68 -0.43
N THR A 182 8.41 11.38 -0.69
CA THR A 182 9.39 10.34 -0.38
C THR A 182 10.68 10.54 -1.18
N VAL A 183 10.56 10.70 -2.50
CA VAL A 183 11.70 10.86 -3.42
C VAL A 183 12.48 12.13 -3.09
N GLU A 184 11.79 13.26 -2.89
CA GLU A 184 12.42 14.52 -2.45
C GLU A 184 13.27 14.29 -1.20
N ARG A 185 12.78 13.47 -0.28
CA ARG A 185 13.47 13.21 0.97
C ARG A 185 14.64 12.23 0.83
N LEU A 186 14.56 11.26 -0.08
CA LEU A 186 15.68 10.40 -0.44
C LEU A 186 16.80 11.19 -1.12
N ASP A 187 16.44 12.13 -2.02
CA ASP A 187 17.41 13.02 -2.68
C ASP A 187 18.21 13.86 -1.68
N GLU A 188 17.57 14.28 -0.58
CA GLU A 188 18.23 15.04 0.49
C GLU A 188 19.27 14.22 1.29
N LEU A 189 19.26 12.89 1.21
CA LEU A 189 20.21 12.03 1.93
C LEU A 189 21.59 11.99 1.29
N GLY A 190 21.71 12.42 0.03
CA GLY A 190 22.98 12.38 -0.71
C GLY A 190 23.50 10.96 -0.98
N ILE A 191 22.62 9.96 -0.96
CA ILE A 191 22.89 8.58 -1.36
C ILE A 191 22.45 8.35 -2.80
N SER A 192 23.08 7.41 -3.51
CA SER A 192 22.48 6.89 -4.73
C SER A 192 21.38 5.89 -4.35
N TYR A 193 20.24 5.93 -5.04
CA TYR A 193 19.16 4.97 -4.80
C TYR A 193 18.41 4.59 -6.08
N THR A 194 17.72 3.45 -6.05
CA THR A 194 16.73 3.05 -7.06
C THR A 194 15.41 2.71 -6.40
N VAL A 195 14.29 3.24 -6.90
CA VAL A 195 12.95 2.93 -6.39
C VAL A 195 12.28 1.87 -7.26
N LEU A 196 11.97 0.73 -6.65
CA LEU A 196 11.24 -0.39 -7.21
C LEU A 196 9.76 -0.22 -6.86
N ARG A 197 8.97 0.31 -7.79
CA ARG A 197 7.54 0.55 -7.61
C ARG A 197 6.75 -0.69 -7.98
N VAL A 198 5.99 -1.23 -7.05
CA VAL A 198 5.34 -2.53 -7.22
C VAL A 198 3.83 -2.37 -7.21
N ASN A 199 3.19 -2.69 -8.34
CA ASN A 199 1.73 -2.75 -8.38
C ASN A 199 1.21 -4.03 -7.69
N THR A 200 0.17 -3.86 -6.88
CA THR A 200 -0.44 -4.92 -6.06
C THR A 200 -1.92 -5.15 -6.38
N ASP A 201 -2.43 -4.60 -7.49
CA ASP A 201 -3.81 -4.85 -7.90
C ASP A 201 -4.00 -6.32 -8.31
N LEU A 202 -5.21 -6.85 -8.12
CA LEU A 202 -5.57 -8.18 -8.63
C LEU A 202 -5.53 -8.19 -10.17
N ARG A 203 -4.96 -9.25 -10.77
CA ARG A 203 -4.75 -9.33 -12.23
C ARG A 203 -5.53 -10.44 -12.93
N THR A 204 -5.84 -10.26 -14.21
CA THR A 204 -6.62 -11.23 -15.00
C THR A 204 -5.85 -12.50 -15.40
N ASP A 205 -4.54 -12.38 -15.59
CA ASP A 205 -3.61 -13.46 -15.92
C ASP A 205 -3.32 -14.38 -14.71
N TRP A 206 -3.53 -13.88 -13.49
CA TRP A 206 -3.60 -14.70 -12.27
C TRP A 206 -4.82 -15.65 -12.24
N GLY A 207 -5.72 -15.58 -13.23
CA GLY A 207 -6.90 -16.44 -13.33
C GLY A 207 -8.17 -15.82 -12.71
N PHE A 208 -8.16 -14.53 -12.38
CA PHE A 208 -9.33 -13.81 -11.86
C PHE A 208 -10.23 -13.25 -12.99
N LYS A 209 -11.50 -13.04 -12.67
CA LYS A 209 -12.51 -12.51 -13.61
C LYS A 209 -12.37 -10.99 -13.76
N LYS A 210 -12.01 -10.52 -14.96
CA LYS A 210 -11.86 -9.09 -15.29
C LYS A 210 -13.02 -8.25 -14.75
N GLY A 211 -12.69 -7.15 -14.09
CA GLY A 211 -13.66 -6.18 -13.61
C GLY A 211 -14.51 -6.60 -12.40
N LYS A 212 -14.42 -7.85 -11.95
CA LYS A 212 -14.98 -8.26 -10.67
C LYS A 212 -14.17 -7.65 -9.53
N LYS A 213 -14.82 -7.49 -8.38
CA LYS A 213 -14.25 -6.85 -7.20
C LYS A 213 -14.24 -7.83 -6.04
N THR A 214 -13.20 -7.79 -5.23
CA THR A 214 -13.28 -8.34 -3.87
C THR A 214 -13.82 -7.27 -2.92
N SER A 215 -14.60 -7.68 -1.93
CA SER A 215 -15.15 -6.75 -0.93
C SER A 215 -14.05 -6.42 0.08
N LEU A 216 -13.70 -5.15 0.24
CA LEU A 216 -12.87 -4.68 1.35
C LEU A 216 -13.79 -4.01 2.36
N ARG A 217 -13.87 -4.54 3.59
CA ARG A 217 -14.65 -3.99 4.71
C ARG A 217 -13.70 -3.54 5.82
N MET A 218 -13.97 -2.38 6.39
CA MET A 218 -13.20 -1.85 7.50
C MET A 218 -14.20 -1.54 8.60
N LYS A 219 -13.98 -2.10 9.77
CA LYS A 219 -14.80 -1.90 10.96
C LYS A 219 -13.93 -1.29 12.03
N ILE A 220 -14.27 -0.08 12.48
CA ILE A 220 -13.61 0.52 13.62
C ILE A 220 -14.27 -0.03 14.88
N GLN A 221 -13.45 -0.53 15.79
CA GLN A 221 -13.87 -0.99 17.10
C GLN A 221 -13.23 -0.10 18.15
N LYS A 222 -13.91 0.06 19.28
CA LYS A 222 -13.32 0.70 20.45
C LYS A 222 -12.55 -0.39 21.21
N ASP A 223 -11.30 -0.14 21.54
CA ASP A 223 -10.56 -1.07 22.40
C ASP A 223 -11.02 -0.94 23.86
N GLU A 224 -10.55 -1.85 24.70
CA GLU A 224 -10.92 -1.92 26.12
C GLU A 224 -10.46 -0.67 26.91
N ASP A 225 -9.38 -0.02 26.47
CA ASP A 225 -8.79 1.18 27.07
C ASP A 225 -9.41 2.49 26.54
N GLY A 226 -10.38 2.39 25.63
CA GLY A 226 -11.12 3.52 25.08
C GLY A 226 -10.50 4.18 23.84
N GLY A 227 -9.39 3.66 23.33
CA GLY A 227 -8.85 3.91 22.00
C GLY A 227 -9.67 3.26 20.88
N ARG A 228 -9.12 3.25 19.66
CA ARG A 228 -9.81 2.77 18.46
C ARG A 228 -8.89 1.85 17.67
N SER A 229 -9.35 0.64 17.39
CA SER A 229 -8.73 -0.28 16.44
C SER A 229 -9.54 -0.36 15.15
N ALA A 230 -8.89 -0.74 14.05
CA ALA A 230 -9.54 -0.97 12.77
C ALA A 230 -9.35 -2.44 12.36
N GLU A 231 -10.45 -3.11 12.05
CA GLU A 231 -10.46 -4.47 11.55
C GLU A 231 -10.75 -4.46 10.04
N LEU A 232 -9.83 -5.02 9.25
CA LEU A 232 -9.98 -5.20 7.81
C LEU A 232 -10.53 -6.60 7.50
N ASN A 233 -11.59 -6.64 6.72
CA ASN A 233 -12.32 -7.84 6.34
C ASN A 233 -12.35 -7.94 4.81
N LEU A 234 -11.78 -9.02 4.27
CA LEU A 234 -11.69 -9.26 2.83
C LEU A 234 -12.73 -10.30 2.37
N GLY A 235 -13.36 -10.00 1.23
CA GLY A 235 -14.24 -10.92 0.54
C GLY A 235 -13.46 -11.98 -0.23
N LYS A 236 -14.20 -12.96 -0.78
CA LYS A 236 -13.62 -14.01 -1.62
C LYS A 236 -12.98 -13.45 -2.90
N LEU A 237 -11.85 -14.01 -3.31
CA LEU A 237 -11.21 -13.68 -4.58
C LEU A 237 -12.10 -14.08 -5.77
N PRO A 238 -12.25 -13.23 -6.80
CA PRO A 238 -13.17 -13.46 -7.91
C PRO A 238 -12.57 -14.38 -9.00
N LYS A 239 -12.30 -15.65 -8.67
CA LYS A 239 -11.72 -16.64 -9.59
C LYS A 239 -12.59 -16.93 -10.83
N LYS A 240 -11.95 -17.23 -11.96
CA LYS A 240 -12.62 -17.87 -13.12
C LYS A 240 -13.15 -19.24 -12.66
N SER A 241 -14.37 -19.58 -13.04
CA SER A 241 -14.87 -20.95 -12.84
C SER A 241 -14.09 -21.86 -13.75
N LEU A 242 -13.54 -22.95 -13.19
CA LEU A 242 -12.95 -24.05 -13.97
C LEU A 242 -14.01 -24.67 -14.87
#